data_AF-A0A1H6EJJ3-F1
#
_entry.id   AF-A0A1H6EJJ3-F1
#
_cell.length_a   1.000
_cell.length_b   1.000
_cell.length_c   1.000
_cell.angle_alpha   90.00
_cell.angle_beta   90.00
_cell.angle_gamma   90.00
#
_symmetry.space_group_name_H-M   'P 1'
#
loop_
_entity.id
_entity.type
_entity.pdbx_description
1 polymer ?
#
loop_
_entity_poly.entity_id
_entity_poly.type
_entity_poly.pdbx_seq_one_letter_code
_entity_poly.pdbx_strand_id
1 'polypeptide(L)'
;MRIHHDRIDYEITGLPAVALPAVLNADVAAKKVAGTQLNGRKSEIWGPDNLSKDENNALLWLLAHYCVPDRAGKTYRAILPLPGSPTGGQVILTYDKALNGKATLVGRGLPTGGQDPGMQFNQLADDIKTRYDLAGITGNWAMEEMVKLHHALALVPVVDRPALRGVLVRRVPSLDGDRHGAHTQGRFEHGAGETSGDWGTITLTDAAFTGDDKGFYGGSDDSPARPPSIQVILHEVGHAVDSVVRRTESRANADFAIQSIAGPHYPPNRSLPANAPITDAIQLRFQDLKDLNGAETLARDTYNLVAARKPADPKIADCERLGGKMAVFAQALRDMKADKGFEPAKALLEELQQEHRDLNSWYVYAKDILTRINGGEKFDADQFTKIQEDLAGKTNHQPWLTYHDELNRWAEVHARKSAWRKKYSRAEGYVTGREQGLVGFVNDNNVGVALTAYTKKYFEEDKSGSELYAEGYGLWLVHPEALGSHSPALLAYFRNGAYLKGD
;
A
#
# COMPACT_ATOMS: atom_id res chain seq x y z
N MET A 1 -27.79 4.72 5.97
CA MET A 1 -26.42 5.26 6.02
C MET A 1 -26.49 6.73 5.59
N ARG A 2 -26.38 7.66 6.54
CA ARG A 2 -26.26 9.10 6.23
C ARG A 2 -24.78 9.43 6.22
N ILE A 3 -24.26 9.76 5.05
CA ILE A 3 -22.91 10.28 4.92
C ILE A 3 -22.99 11.78 5.22
N HIS A 4 -22.77 12.17 6.48
CA HIS A 4 -22.61 13.58 6.86
C HIS A 4 -21.15 13.98 6.57
N HIS A 5 -20.91 14.59 5.41
CA HIS A 5 -19.64 15.24 5.08
C HIS A 5 -19.69 16.68 5.60
N ASP A 6 -19.36 16.89 6.87
CA ASP A 6 -19.66 18.13 7.60
C ASP A 6 -18.95 19.41 7.14
N ARG A 7 -18.22 19.41 6.02
CA ARG A 7 -17.55 20.61 5.47
C ARG A 7 -17.45 20.69 3.95
N ILE A 8 -17.98 19.71 3.24
CA ILE A 8 -18.19 19.82 1.80
C ILE A 8 -19.62 20.37 1.65
N ASP A 9 -19.80 21.52 1.00
CA ASP A 9 -21.09 22.27 0.91
C ASP A 9 -22.25 21.53 0.20
N TYR A 10 -22.17 20.21 0.05
CA TYR A 10 -23.24 19.38 -0.47
C TYR A 10 -23.29 18.02 0.21
N GLU A 11 -24.51 17.52 0.35
CA GLU A 11 -24.80 16.24 0.99
C GLU A 11 -24.88 15.17 -0.11
N ILE A 12 -24.05 14.13 -0.03
CA ILE A 12 -24.27 12.86 -0.76
C ILE A 12 -25.09 11.96 0.16
N THR A 13 -26.22 12.49 0.61
CA THR A 13 -27.31 11.65 1.06
C THR A 13 -28.37 11.72 -0.01
N GLY A 14 -28.99 10.58 -0.27
CA GLY A 14 -30.20 10.59 -1.07
C GLY A 14 -31.19 11.52 -0.36
N LEU A 15 -31.63 12.57 -1.07
CA LEU A 15 -32.90 13.19 -0.74
C LEU A 15 -33.94 12.06 -0.59
N PRO A 16 -34.89 12.15 0.36
CA PRO A 16 -35.90 11.12 0.53
C PRO A 16 -36.52 10.79 -0.81
N ALA A 17 -36.58 9.52 -1.19
CA ALA A 17 -37.13 9.11 -2.46
C ALA A 17 -38.57 9.66 -2.60
N VAL A 18 -38.87 10.27 -3.73
CA VAL A 18 -40.19 10.82 -4.03
C VAL A 18 -40.70 10.20 -5.31
N ALA A 19 -41.98 9.86 -5.35
CA ALA A 19 -42.65 9.55 -6.61
C ALA A 19 -43.11 10.87 -7.25
N LEU A 20 -42.86 11.02 -8.56
CA LEU A 20 -43.50 12.09 -9.32
C LEU A 20 -45.02 11.85 -9.39
N PRO A 21 -45.83 12.91 -9.45
CA PRO A 21 -47.27 12.77 -9.70
C PRO A 21 -47.53 11.97 -10.97
N ALA A 22 -48.55 11.10 -10.94
CA ALA A 22 -48.94 10.28 -12.10
C ALA A 22 -49.29 11.13 -13.33
N VAL A 23 -49.80 12.34 -13.11
CA VAL A 23 -49.97 13.37 -14.14
C VAL A 23 -49.05 14.53 -13.79
N LEU A 24 -48.01 14.73 -14.60
CA LEU A 24 -47.03 15.79 -14.39
C LEU A 24 -47.00 16.72 -15.60
N ASN A 25 -47.85 17.74 -15.56
CA ASN A 25 -47.89 18.82 -16.55
C ASN A 25 -47.46 20.16 -15.94
N ALA A 26 -47.42 21.21 -16.76
CA ALA A 26 -47.00 22.54 -16.34
C ALA A 26 -47.83 23.10 -15.17
N ASP A 27 -49.15 22.89 -15.16
CA ASP A 27 -50.04 23.37 -14.10
C ASP A 27 -49.77 22.67 -12.76
N VAL A 28 -49.50 21.36 -12.79
CA VAL A 28 -49.15 20.57 -11.60
C VAL A 28 -47.81 21.04 -11.02
N ALA A 29 -46.81 21.28 -11.88
CA ALA A 29 -45.52 21.83 -11.45
C ALA A 29 -45.68 23.25 -10.87
N ALA A 30 -46.41 24.14 -11.54
CA ALA A 30 -46.66 25.50 -11.08
C ALA A 30 -47.43 25.55 -9.75
N LYS A 31 -48.44 24.69 -9.59
CA LYS A 31 -49.18 24.55 -8.33
C LYS A 31 -48.29 24.07 -7.20
N LYS A 32 -47.36 23.16 -7.47
CA LYS A 32 -46.36 22.72 -6.48
C LYS A 32 -45.46 23.88 -6.08
N VAL A 33 -44.96 24.67 -7.03
CA VAL A 33 -44.15 25.88 -6.76
C VAL A 33 -44.91 26.86 -5.88
N ALA A 34 -46.15 27.21 -6.25
CA ALA A 34 -46.98 28.19 -5.54
C ALA A 34 -47.22 27.83 -4.05
N GLY A 35 -47.25 26.54 -3.72
CA GLY A 35 -47.42 26.02 -2.36
C GLY A 35 -46.13 25.85 -1.56
N THR A 36 -44.99 26.31 -2.06
CA THR A 36 -43.67 26.12 -1.44
C THR A 36 -42.93 27.44 -1.27
N GLN A 37 -41.77 27.40 -0.62
CA GLN A 37 -40.92 28.57 -0.42
C GLN A 37 -40.25 29.08 -1.70
N LEU A 38 -40.34 28.30 -2.79
CA LEU A 38 -39.88 28.70 -4.12
C LEU A 38 -40.85 29.71 -4.78
N ASN A 39 -42.07 29.89 -4.25
CA ASN A 39 -43.04 30.84 -4.80
C ASN A 39 -42.50 32.29 -4.74
N GLY A 40 -42.51 32.98 -5.88
CA GLY A 40 -41.94 34.33 -6.03
C GLY A 40 -40.41 34.38 -6.00
N ARG A 41 -39.72 33.23 -5.97
CA ARG A 41 -38.25 33.12 -6.06
C ARG A 41 -37.81 32.83 -7.50
N LYS A 42 -36.55 33.13 -7.81
CA LYS A 42 -35.96 32.75 -9.09
C LYS A 42 -35.75 31.23 -9.12
N SER A 43 -36.17 30.59 -10.21
CA SER A 43 -35.89 29.19 -10.50
C SER A 43 -35.21 29.06 -11.86
N GLU A 44 -34.19 28.22 -11.92
CA GLU A 44 -33.45 27.93 -13.15
C GLU A 44 -33.45 26.42 -13.41
N ILE A 45 -33.75 26.01 -14.64
CA ILE A 45 -33.76 24.62 -15.07
C ILE A 45 -32.71 24.45 -16.17
N TRP A 46 -31.81 23.49 -16.00
CA TRP A 46 -30.71 23.19 -16.90
C TRP A 46 -30.64 21.69 -17.20
N GLY A 47 -30.03 21.33 -18.32
CA GLY A 47 -29.81 19.94 -18.71
C GLY A 47 -29.31 19.83 -20.15
N PRO A 48 -29.29 18.61 -20.73
CA PRO A 48 -28.91 18.41 -22.12
C PRO A 48 -29.74 19.27 -23.06
N ASP A 49 -29.21 19.60 -24.24
CA ASP A 49 -29.82 20.50 -25.25
C ASP A 49 -31.25 20.12 -25.68
N ASN A 50 -31.73 18.93 -25.30
CA ASN A 50 -33.01 18.36 -25.67
C ASN A 50 -33.89 17.94 -24.47
N LEU A 51 -33.91 18.72 -23.39
CA LEU A 51 -34.86 18.49 -22.29
C LEU A 51 -36.30 18.43 -22.82
N SER A 52 -36.99 17.32 -22.56
CA SER A 52 -38.41 17.19 -22.84
C SER A 52 -39.25 18.09 -21.92
N LYS A 53 -40.48 18.38 -22.33
CA LYS A 53 -41.43 19.14 -21.49
C LYS A 53 -41.67 18.44 -20.14
N ASP A 54 -41.73 17.12 -20.14
CA ASP A 54 -41.98 16.32 -18.94
C ASP A 54 -40.77 16.34 -18.00
N GLU A 55 -39.55 16.28 -18.54
CA GLU A 55 -38.33 16.46 -17.75
C GLU A 55 -38.25 17.86 -17.15
N ASN A 56 -38.57 18.91 -17.92
CA ASN A 56 -38.59 20.28 -17.41
C ASN A 56 -39.60 20.43 -16.26
N ASN A 57 -40.83 19.92 -16.44
CA ASN A 57 -41.84 19.92 -15.40
C ASN A 57 -41.41 19.10 -14.16
N ALA A 58 -40.74 17.97 -14.37
CA ALA A 58 -40.21 17.14 -13.29
C ALA A 58 -39.14 17.87 -12.48
N LEU A 59 -38.17 18.48 -13.15
CA LEU A 59 -37.10 19.23 -12.49
C LEU A 59 -37.67 20.40 -11.68
N LEU A 60 -38.61 21.15 -12.25
CA LEU A 60 -39.27 22.25 -11.52
C LEU A 60 -40.08 21.74 -10.31
N TRP A 61 -40.81 20.64 -10.48
CA TRP A 61 -41.57 20.02 -9.39
C TRP A 61 -40.66 19.52 -8.27
N LEU A 62 -39.56 18.85 -8.62
CA LEU A 62 -38.56 18.34 -7.68
C LEU A 62 -37.90 19.50 -6.93
N LEU A 63 -37.50 20.56 -7.65
CA LEU A 63 -36.92 21.77 -7.06
C LEU A 63 -37.86 22.40 -6.03
N ALA A 64 -39.15 22.52 -6.35
CA ALA A 64 -40.16 23.02 -5.42
C ALA A 64 -40.42 22.06 -4.25
N HIS A 65 -40.53 20.77 -4.51
CA HIS A 65 -40.74 19.75 -3.47
C HIS A 65 -39.66 19.79 -2.40
N TYR A 66 -38.43 19.99 -2.84
CA TYR A 66 -37.26 19.98 -2.01
C TYR A 66 -36.83 21.37 -1.52
N CYS A 67 -37.62 22.43 -1.76
CA CYS A 67 -37.32 23.78 -1.31
C CYS A 67 -37.83 24.05 0.12
N VAL A 68 -36.98 23.84 1.13
CA VAL A 68 -37.28 24.06 2.55
C VAL A 68 -36.13 24.83 3.26
N PRO A 69 -36.37 25.53 4.40
CA PRO A 69 -35.41 26.47 4.98
C PRO A 69 -34.04 25.87 5.32
N ASP A 70 -34.02 24.63 5.80
CA ASP A 70 -32.83 23.90 6.21
C ASP A 70 -31.90 23.54 5.04
N ARG A 71 -32.29 23.90 3.81
CA ARG A 71 -31.57 23.66 2.57
C ARG A 71 -31.01 24.92 1.93
N ALA A 72 -31.27 26.09 2.52
CA ALA A 72 -30.69 27.35 2.06
C ALA A 72 -29.15 27.28 2.03
N GLY A 73 -28.56 27.67 0.91
CA GLY A 73 -27.12 27.62 0.70
C GLY A 73 -26.53 26.23 0.47
N LYS A 74 -27.34 25.20 0.17
CA LYS A 74 -26.86 23.82 -0.04
C LYS A 74 -27.03 23.36 -1.48
N THR A 75 -26.19 22.41 -1.87
CA THR A 75 -26.33 21.64 -3.11
C THR A 75 -26.63 20.17 -2.78
N TYR A 76 -27.39 19.50 -3.63
CA TYR A 76 -27.78 18.10 -3.53
C TYR A 76 -27.50 17.38 -4.84
N ARG A 77 -26.91 16.19 -4.77
CA ARG A 77 -26.63 15.32 -5.92
C ARG A 77 -27.32 13.99 -5.72
N ALA A 78 -28.40 13.74 -6.47
CA ALA A 78 -29.25 12.58 -6.26
C ALA A 78 -29.70 11.93 -7.57
N ILE A 79 -30.04 10.65 -7.52
CA ILE A 79 -30.81 9.99 -8.56
C ILE A 79 -32.29 10.18 -8.23
N LEU A 80 -33.03 10.85 -9.11
CA LEU A 80 -34.45 11.15 -8.91
C LEU A 80 -35.26 10.54 -10.06
N PRO A 81 -36.52 10.10 -9.82
CA PRO A 81 -37.34 9.59 -10.90
C PRO A 81 -37.60 10.71 -11.91
N LEU A 82 -37.44 10.39 -13.19
CA LEU A 82 -37.76 11.26 -14.31
C LEU A 82 -38.68 10.54 -15.28
N PRO A 83 -39.61 11.26 -15.93
CA PRO A 83 -40.51 10.68 -16.92
C PRO A 83 -39.73 10.00 -18.05
N GLY A 84 -40.16 8.81 -18.45
CA GLY A 84 -39.56 8.07 -19.57
C GLY A 84 -38.25 7.35 -19.25
N SER A 85 -37.74 7.38 -18.01
CA SER A 85 -36.55 6.63 -17.59
C SER A 85 -36.89 5.58 -16.54
N PRO A 86 -36.64 4.28 -16.78
CA PRO A 86 -36.89 3.23 -15.78
C PRO A 86 -35.93 3.32 -14.57
N THR A 87 -34.79 3.99 -14.73
CA THR A 87 -33.73 4.10 -13.73
C THR A 87 -33.61 5.50 -13.12
N GLY A 88 -34.58 6.39 -13.36
CA GLY A 88 -34.50 7.80 -12.99
C GLY A 88 -33.43 8.59 -13.77
N GLY A 89 -33.11 9.80 -13.32
CA GLY A 89 -32.01 10.60 -13.83
C GLY A 89 -31.23 11.28 -12.72
N GLN A 90 -29.98 11.62 -13.05
CA GLN A 90 -29.04 12.30 -12.16
C GLN A 90 -29.40 13.78 -12.11
N VAL A 91 -29.78 14.26 -10.94
CA VAL A 91 -30.21 15.64 -10.76
C VAL A 91 -29.33 16.33 -9.72
N ILE A 92 -28.93 17.56 -10.05
CA ILE A 92 -28.32 18.49 -9.11
C ILE A 92 -29.37 19.53 -8.74
N LEU A 93 -29.63 19.67 -7.44
CA LEU A 93 -30.47 20.74 -6.90
C LEU A 93 -29.61 21.67 -6.05
N THR A 94 -29.59 22.96 -6.38
CA THR A 94 -28.86 23.99 -5.62
C THR A 94 -29.84 25.05 -5.14
N TYR A 95 -29.72 25.44 -3.88
CA TYR A 95 -30.48 26.53 -3.29
C TYR A 95 -29.52 27.58 -2.74
N ASP A 96 -29.68 28.84 -3.13
CA ASP A 96 -28.90 29.92 -2.53
C ASP A 96 -29.40 30.29 -1.12
N LYS A 97 -28.77 31.28 -0.48
CA LYS A 97 -29.17 31.74 0.87
C LYS A 97 -30.57 32.37 0.91
N ALA A 98 -31.09 32.81 -0.25
CA ALA A 98 -32.42 33.36 -0.40
C ALA A 98 -33.45 32.33 -0.91
N LEU A 99 -33.05 31.05 -0.99
CA LEU A 99 -33.83 29.94 -1.53
C LEU A 99 -34.23 30.12 -3.00
N ASN A 100 -33.46 30.89 -3.79
CA ASN A 100 -33.54 30.75 -5.24
C ASN A 100 -32.96 29.38 -5.63
N GLY A 101 -33.65 28.68 -6.53
CA GLY A 101 -33.35 27.29 -6.85
C GLY A 101 -32.78 27.11 -8.26
N LYS A 102 -31.81 26.21 -8.41
CA LYS A 102 -31.34 25.70 -9.70
C LYS A 102 -31.50 24.17 -9.72
N ALA A 103 -32.17 23.63 -10.73
CA ALA A 103 -32.23 22.19 -10.98
C ALA A 103 -31.50 21.87 -12.29
N THR A 104 -30.59 20.91 -12.27
CA THR A 104 -29.83 20.48 -13.45
C THR A 104 -29.99 18.98 -13.65
N LEU A 105 -30.48 18.55 -14.81
CA LEU A 105 -30.40 17.15 -15.24
C LEU A 105 -29.01 16.90 -15.81
N VAL A 106 -28.20 16.11 -15.11
CA VAL A 106 -26.83 15.78 -15.52
C VAL A 106 -26.82 14.64 -16.53
N GLY A 107 -27.71 13.67 -16.36
CA GLY A 107 -27.75 12.48 -17.20
C GLY A 107 -28.98 11.63 -16.92
N ARG A 108 -29.39 10.85 -17.92
CA ARG A 108 -30.45 9.85 -17.79
C ARG A 108 -29.83 8.54 -17.31
N GLY A 109 -30.45 7.88 -16.34
CA GLY A 109 -29.97 6.62 -15.76
C GLY A 109 -28.82 6.74 -14.76
N LEU A 110 -28.20 5.61 -14.41
CA LEU A 110 -27.11 5.56 -13.43
C LEU A 110 -25.79 6.07 -14.05
N PRO A 111 -25.00 6.86 -13.31
CA PRO A 111 -23.72 7.32 -13.80
C PRO A 111 -22.75 6.14 -13.81
N THR A 112 -22.24 5.78 -14.98
CA THR A 112 -21.15 4.81 -15.11
C THR A 112 -19.78 5.49 -15.08
N GLY A 113 -19.72 6.82 -15.20
CA GLY A 113 -18.47 7.58 -15.22
C GLY A 113 -17.72 7.51 -16.56
N GLY A 114 -18.34 6.99 -17.61
CA GLY A 114 -17.77 6.89 -18.96
C GLY A 114 -18.62 6.02 -19.89
N GLN A 115 -18.14 5.85 -21.13
CA GLN A 115 -18.74 4.89 -22.07
C GLN A 115 -18.44 3.46 -21.64
N ASP A 116 -19.44 2.58 -21.74
CA ASP A 116 -19.25 1.14 -21.54
C ASP A 116 -18.15 0.64 -22.50
N PRO A 117 -17.11 -0.05 -22.01
CA PRO A 117 -16.06 -0.60 -22.87
C PRO A 117 -16.57 -1.64 -23.88
N GLY A 118 -17.79 -2.16 -23.73
CA GLY A 118 -18.40 -3.12 -24.65
C GLY A 118 -17.71 -4.50 -24.62
N MET A 119 -16.90 -4.76 -23.60
CA MET A 119 -16.16 -6.01 -23.42
C MET A 119 -16.99 -7.01 -22.64
N GLN A 120 -16.78 -8.32 -22.88
CA GLN A 120 -17.32 -9.36 -22.01
C GLN A 120 -16.60 -9.35 -20.66
N PHE A 121 -17.25 -9.86 -19.61
CA PHE A 121 -16.72 -9.85 -18.24
C PHE A 121 -15.26 -10.32 -18.14
N ASN A 122 -14.92 -11.50 -18.68
CA ASN A 122 -13.56 -12.04 -18.61
C ASN A 122 -12.55 -11.18 -19.37
N GLN A 123 -12.95 -10.61 -20.52
CA GLN A 123 -12.10 -9.71 -21.31
C GLN A 123 -11.83 -8.40 -20.57
N LEU A 124 -12.85 -7.83 -19.93
CA LEU A 124 -12.72 -6.62 -19.13
C LEU A 124 -11.83 -6.87 -17.89
N ALA A 125 -12.01 -7.99 -17.21
CA ALA A 125 -11.17 -8.37 -16.08
C ALA A 125 -9.69 -8.53 -16.49
N ASP A 126 -9.43 -9.18 -17.63
CA ASP A 126 -8.06 -9.35 -18.14
C ASP A 126 -7.45 -8.04 -18.67
N ASP A 127 -8.23 -7.16 -19.30
CA ASP A 127 -7.79 -5.81 -19.68
C ASP A 127 -7.38 -5.00 -18.44
N ILE A 128 -8.22 -4.97 -17.39
CA ILE A 128 -7.91 -4.27 -16.14
C ILE A 128 -6.64 -4.84 -15.51
N LYS A 129 -6.55 -6.17 -15.36
CA LYS A 129 -5.37 -6.82 -14.76
C LYS A 129 -4.09 -6.48 -15.53
N THR A 130 -4.13 -6.57 -16.85
CA THR A 130 -2.96 -6.33 -17.71
C THR A 130 -2.55 -4.86 -17.67
N ARG A 131 -3.52 -3.94 -17.76
CA ARG A 131 -3.27 -2.50 -17.81
C ARG A 131 -2.65 -1.94 -16.52
N TYR A 132 -3.04 -2.47 -15.37
CA TYR A 132 -2.55 -2.00 -14.06
C TYR A 132 -1.61 -2.98 -13.37
N ASP A 133 -1.22 -4.06 -14.07
CA ASP A 133 -0.30 -5.09 -13.58
C ASP A 133 -0.77 -5.73 -12.26
N LEU A 134 -2.09 -5.96 -12.12
CA LEU A 134 -2.70 -6.51 -10.91
C LEU A 134 -2.39 -8.01 -10.75
N ALA A 135 -2.25 -8.47 -9.51
CA ALA A 135 -2.11 -9.91 -9.23
C ALA A 135 -3.39 -10.68 -9.58
N GLY A 136 -4.55 -10.06 -9.42
CA GLY A 136 -5.82 -10.68 -9.78
C GLY A 136 -7.03 -9.82 -9.44
N ILE A 137 -8.18 -10.26 -9.94
CA ILE A 137 -9.51 -9.78 -9.58
C ILE A 137 -10.32 -11.01 -9.19
N THR A 138 -10.85 -11.03 -7.97
CA THR A 138 -11.50 -12.22 -7.38
C THR A 138 -12.80 -11.86 -6.67
N GLY A 139 -13.64 -12.87 -6.42
CA GLY A 139 -14.96 -12.71 -5.81
C GLY A 139 -16.09 -12.63 -6.85
N ASN A 140 -17.33 -12.45 -6.36
CA ASN A 140 -18.53 -12.42 -7.19
C ASN A 140 -18.81 -10.99 -7.66
N TRP A 141 -18.27 -10.61 -8.81
CA TRP A 141 -18.50 -9.31 -9.42
C TRP A 141 -19.66 -9.34 -10.41
N ALA A 142 -20.52 -8.33 -10.37
CA ALA A 142 -21.45 -8.05 -11.47
C ALA A 142 -20.74 -7.29 -12.60
N MET A 143 -21.25 -7.40 -13.83
CA MET A 143 -20.68 -6.69 -14.98
C MET A 143 -20.65 -5.17 -14.78
N GLU A 144 -21.73 -4.60 -14.23
CA GLU A 144 -21.80 -3.16 -13.94
C GLU A 144 -20.75 -2.71 -12.91
N GLU A 145 -20.46 -3.54 -11.90
CA GLU A 145 -19.41 -3.25 -10.91
C GLU A 145 -18.01 -3.30 -11.54
N MET A 146 -17.77 -4.22 -12.48
CA MET A 146 -16.52 -4.29 -13.23
C MET A 146 -16.30 -3.07 -14.12
N VAL A 147 -17.35 -2.55 -14.76
CA VAL A 147 -17.30 -1.30 -15.52
C VAL A 147 -16.95 -0.12 -14.60
N LYS A 148 -17.51 -0.07 -13.39
CA LYS A 148 -17.15 0.95 -12.39
C LYS A 148 -15.70 0.82 -11.92
N LEU A 149 -15.21 -0.41 -11.69
CA LEU A 149 -13.80 -0.67 -11.39
C LEU A 149 -12.89 -0.19 -12.53
N HIS A 150 -13.24 -0.48 -13.78
CA HIS A 150 -12.52 -0.01 -14.96
C HIS A 150 -12.41 1.51 -14.98
N HIS A 151 -13.54 2.22 -14.84
CA HIS A 151 -13.57 3.68 -14.85
C HIS A 151 -12.86 4.29 -13.65
N ALA A 152 -12.99 3.71 -12.45
CA ALA A 152 -12.25 4.14 -11.26
C ALA A 152 -10.75 4.10 -11.52
N LEU A 153 -10.21 2.95 -11.96
CA LEU A 153 -8.79 2.80 -12.20
C LEU A 153 -8.28 3.67 -13.37
N ALA A 154 -9.13 3.96 -14.36
CA ALA A 154 -8.77 4.86 -15.47
C ALA A 154 -8.47 6.29 -15.02
N LEU A 155 -8.99 6.70 -13.85
CA LEU A 155 -8.77 8.01 -13.26
C LEU A 155 -7.45 8.11 -12.51
N VAL A 156 -6.81 6.98 -12.21
CA VAL A 156 -5.54 6.94 -11.50
C VAL A 156 -4.45 7.54 -12.41
N PRO A 157 -3.77 8.62 -11.97
CA PRO A 157 -2.69 9.25 -12.70
C PRO A 157 -1.61 8.24 -13.08
N VAL A 158 -0.98 8.41 -14.25
CA VAL A 158 0.04 7.47 -14.75
C VAL A 158 1.18 7.29 -13.75
N VAL A 159 1.58 8.36 -13.04
CA VAL A 159 2.63 8.34 -12.01
C VAL A 159 2.28 7.47 -10.80
N ASP A 160 0.99 7.26 -10.53
CA ASP A 160 0.49 6.49 -9.39
C ASP A 160 0.20 5.03 -9.73
N ARG A 161 0.03 4.70 -11.02
CA ARG A 161 -0.27 3.32 -11.45
C ARG A 161 0.72 2.26 -10.97
N PRO A 162 2.05 2.53 -10.80
CA PRO A 162 2.95 1.57 -10.18
C PRO A 162 2.51 1.09 -8.79
N ALA A 163 1.71 1.87 -8.05
CA ALA A 163 1.16 1.47 -6.76
C ALA A 163 0.17 0.30 -6.85
N LEU A 164 -0.44 0.10 -8.02
CA LEU A 164 -1.39 -1.00 -8.25
C LEU A 164 -0.70 -2.31 -8.65
N ARG A 165 0.59 -2.26 -9.01
CA ARG A 165 1.34 -3.46 -9.41
C ARG A 165 1.27 -4.52 -8.32
N GLY A 166 0.88 -5.72 -8.72
CA GLY A 166 0.77 -6.90 -7.87
C GLY A 166 -0.33 -6.84 -6.82
N VAL A 167 -1.16 -5.79 -6.79
CA VAL A 167 -2.31 -5.69 -5.87
C VAL A 167 -3.38 -6.70 -6.31
N LEU A 168 -3.97 -7.39 -5.34
CA LEU A 168 -5.16 -8.20 -5.52
C LEU A 168 -6.41 -7.34 -5.30
N VAL A 169 -7.36 -7.36 -6.24
CA VAL A 169 -8.68 -6.74 -6.02
C VAL A 169 -9.68 -7.85 -5.72
N ARG A 170 -10.40 -7.73 -4.60
CA ARG A 170 -11.28 -8.79 -4.07
C ARG A 170 -12.65 -8.23 -3.72
N ARG A 171 -13.70 -8.92 -4.17
CA ARG A 171 -15.09 -8.66 -3.80
C ARG A 171 -15.54 -9.63 -2.71
N VAL A 172 -16.11 -9.11 -1.64
CA VAL A 172 -16.69 -9.90 -0.53
C VAL A 172 -18.08 -9.36 -0.17
N PRO A 173 -18.98 -10.13 0.47
CA PRO A 173 -20.29 -9.60 0.86
C PRO A 173 -20.18 -8.46 1.88
N SER A 174 -19.34 -8.65 2.90
CA SER A 174 -19.16 -7.71 4.02
C SER A 174 -17.75 -7.77 4.59
N LEU A 175 -17.39 -6.73 5.35
CA LEU A 175 -16.19 -6.67 6.18
C LEU A 175 -16.59 -6.48 7.63
N ASP A 176 -15.79 -7.01 8.55
CA ASP A 176 -15.91 -6.68 9.96
C ASP A 176 -15.53 -5.21 10.16
N GLY A 177 -16.28 -4.49 11.01
CA GLY A 177 -15.91 -3.14 11.41
C GLY A 177 -14.54 -3.11 12.08
N ASP A 178 -13.77 -2.06 11.83
CA ASP A 178 -12.57 -1.77 12.61
C ASP A 178 -12.93 -1.18 13.98
N ARG A 179 -11.90 -0.84 14.78
CA ARG A 179 -12.10 -0.20 16.10
C ARG A 179 -12.90 1.10 16.05
N HIS A 180 -13.02 1.70 14.86
CA HIS A 180 -13.75 2.93 14.61
C HIS A 180 -15.07 2.72 13.84
N GLY A 181 -15.41 1.48 13.49
CA GLY A 181 -16.68 1.06 12.88
C GLY A 181 -16.88 1.40 11.40
N ALA A 182 -15.84 1.77 10.64
CA ALA A 182 -16.00 2.46 9.35
C ALA A 182 -15.50 1.74 8.10
N HIS A 183 -14.67 0.70 8.22
CA HIS A 183 -14.18 -0.10 7.07
C HIS A 183 -15.22 -1.08 6.51
N THR A 184 -16.47 -0.64 6.38
CA THR A 184 -17.59 -1.50 5.95
C THR A 184 -17.78 -1.55 4.44
N GLN A 185 -17.21 -0.60 3.69
CA GLN A 185 -17.37 -0.48 2.24
C GLN A 185 -16.15 -0.99 1.47
N GLY A 186 -14.97 -0.62 1.93
CA GLY A 186 -13.71 -1.04 1.35
C GLY A 186 -12.65 -1.20 2.43
N ARG A 187 -11.56 -1.87 2.07
CA ARG A 187 -10.33 -1.90 2.84
C ARG A 187 -9.14 -2.28 1.98
N PHE A 188 -8.09 -1.49 2.04
CA PHE A 188 -6.76 -1.87 1.60
C PHE A 188 -5.96 -2.47 2.75
N GLU A 189 -5.52 -3.71 2.58
CA GLU A 189 -4.66 -4.41 3.54
C GLU A 189 -3.37 -4.83 2.85
N HIS A 190 -2.24 -4.75 3.54
CA HIS A 190 -1.03 -5.41 3.11
C HIS A 190 -0.26 -5.91 4.33
N GLY A 191 0.52 -6.97 4.16
CA GLY A 191 1.47 -7.41 5.17
C GLY A 191 2.41 -6.26 5.52
N ALA A 192 2.34 -5.77 6.75
CA ALA A 192 3.32 -4.84 7.28
C ALA A 192 4.52 -5.63 7.78
N GLY A 193 5.70 -5.35 7.24
CA GLY A 193 6.92 -6.01 7.67
C GLY A 193 8.10 -5.63 6.79
N GLU A 194 9.28 -5.78 7.34
CA GLU A 194 10.59 -5.50 6.72
C GLU A 194 10.96 -6.40 5.54
N THR A 195 10.29 -7.54 5.45
CA THR A 195 10.44 -8.55 4.39
C THR A 195 9.08 -9.08 3.95
N SER A 196 8.04 -8.26 4.12
CA SER A 196 6.75 -8.57 3.58
C SER A 196 6.86 -8.51 2.06
N GLY A 197 6.86 -9.68 1.42
CA GLY A 197 6.74 -9.76 -0.03
C GLY A 197 5.35 -9.39 -0.54
N ASP A 198 4.45 -8.90 0.31
CA ASP A 198 3.05 -8.67 -0.03
C ASP A 198 2.82 -7.29 -0.68
N TRP A 199 2.27 -7.31 -1.89
CA TRP A 199 1.78 -6.12 -2.56
C TRP A 199 0.43 -5.64 -2.01
N GLY A 200 -0.30 -6.46 -1.26
CA GLY A 200 -1.56 -6.05 -0.64
C GLY A 200 -2.80 -6.34 -1.48
N THR A 201 -3.94 -6.12 -0.83
CA THR A 201 -5.27 -6.47 -1.31
C THR A 201 -6.21 -5.29 -1.11
N ILE A 202 -6.87 -4.84 -2.19
CA ILE A 202 -8.05 -3.99 -2.12
C ILE A 202 -9.27 -4.90 -1.99
N THR A 203 -9.97 -4.83 -0.87
CA THR A 203 -11.22 -5.56 -0.64
C THR A 203 -12.39 -4.60 -0.72
N LEU A 204 -13.44 -4.95 -1.48
CA LEU A 204 -14.66 -4.14 -1.65
C LEU A 204 -15.90 -4.96 -1.28
N THR A 205 -16.84 -4.33 -0.59
CA THR A 205 -18.05 -4.97 -0.07
C THR A 205 -19.29 -4.63 -0.88
N ASP A 206 -20.42 -5.28 -0.58
CA ASP A 206 -21.71 -4.93 -1.19
C ASP A 206 -22.07 -3.47 -0.88
N ALA A 207 -21.75 -3.02 0.33
CA ALA A 207 -22.05 -1.67 0.79
C ALA A 207 -21.40 -0.58 -0.06
N ALA A 208 -20.22 -0.84 -0.67
CA ALA A 208 -19.56 0.11 -1.57
C ALA A 208 -20.42 0.53 -2.76
N PHE A 209 -21.31 -0.36 -3.23
CA PHE A 209 -22.14 -0.13 -4.41
C PHE A 209 -23.57 0.30 -4.06
N THR A 210 -24.00 0.15 -2.81
CA THR A 210 -25.35 0.56 -2.35
C THR A 210 -25.58 2.07 -2.31
N GLY A 211 -24.54 2.89 -2.58
CA GLY A 211 -24.66 4.34 -2.71
C GLY A 211 -24.99 4.80 -4.13
N ASP A 212 -24.80 3.92 -5.12
CA ASP A 212 -24.86 4.27 -6.55
C ASP A 212 -26.26 4.64 -7.02
N ASP A 213 -27.29 4.12 -6.35
CA ASP A 213 -28.70 4.45 -6.58
C ASP A 213 -29.16 5.72 -5.86
N LYS A 214 -28.33 6.32 -5.00
CA LYS A 214 -28.71 7.44 -4.13
C LYS A 214 -28.10 8.77 -4.54
N GLY A 215 -26.94 8.76 -5.18
CA GLY A 215 -26.23 9.99 -5.51
C GLY A 215 -25.05 9.77 -6.43
N PHE A 216 -24.28 10.84 -6.63
CA PHE A 216 -23.10 10.84 -7.48
C PHE A 216 -22.16 12.01 -7.13
N TYR A 217 -20.91 11.86 -7.52
CA TYR A 217 -19.86 12.87 -7.50
C TYR A 217 -19.74 13.56 -8.87
N GLY A 218 -19.29 14.82 -8.92
CA GLY A 218 -19.17 15.60 -10.16
C GLY A 218 -20.52 16.07 -10.74
N GLY A 219 -20.58 16.22 -12.06
CA GLY A 219 -21.79 16.60 -12.81
C GLY A 219 -21.98 18.10 -13.04
N SER A 220 -20.96 18.93 -12.80
CA SER A 220 -20.93 20.30 -13.35
C SER A 220 -20.75 20.27 -14.87
N ASP A 221 -20.95 21.41 -15.54
CA ASP A 221 -20.88 21.54 -17.01
C ASP A 221 -19.61 20.90 -17.62
N ASP A 222 -18.51 20.84 -16.88
CA ASP A 222 -17.22 20.28 -17.33
C ASP A 222 -16.76 19.00 -16.59
N SER A 223 -17.55 18.45 -15.64
CA SER A 223 -17.15 17.26 -14.87
C SER A 223 -18.09 16.06 -15.07
N PRO A 224 -17.58 14.87 -15.39
CA PRO A 224 -18.41 13.68 -15.51
C PRO A 224 -19.03 13.30 -14.17
N ALA A 225 -20.31 12.90 -14.19
CA ALA A 225 -20.94 12.29 -13.03
C ALA A 225 -20.36 10.90 -12.75
N ARG A 226 -20.06 10.63 -11.48
CA ARG A 226 -19.48 9.36 -11.03
C ARG A 226 -20.25 8.78 -9.85
N PRO A 227 -20.55 7.48 -9.85
CA PRO A 227 -21.27 6.87 -8.74
C PRO A 227 -20.37 6.81 -7.49
N PRO A 228 -20.93 6.75 -6.27
CA PRO A 228 -20.14 6.75 -5.04
C PRO A 228 -19.17 5.59 -4.92
N SER A 229 -19.47 4.42 -5.47
CA SER A 229 -18.55 3.29 -5.52
C SER A 229 -17.20 3.62 -6.19
N ILE A 230 -17.16 4.52 -7.19
CA ILE A 230 -15.89 4.96 -7.79
C ILE A 230 -15.02 5.69 -6.76
N GLN A 231 -15.63 6.51 -5.89
CA GLN A 231 -14.89 7.20 -4.83
C GLN A 231 -14.36 6.19 -3.80
N VAL A 232 -15.16 5.20 -3.41
CA VAL A 232 -14.72 4.13 -2.49
C VAL A 232 -13.54 3.36 -3.10
N ILE A 233 -13.62 2.96 -4.37
CA ILE A 233 -12.52 2.27 -5.05
C ILE A 233 -11.26 3.15 -5.04
N LEU A 234 -11.39 4.44 -5.37
CA LEU A 234 -10.25 5.36 -5.41
C LEU A 234 -9.70 5.71 -4.03
N HIS A 235 -10.52 5.67 -2.98
CA HIS A 235 -10.07 5.76 -1.59
C HIS A 235 -9.11 4.60 -1.27
N GLU A 236 -9.50 3.36 -1.59
CA GLU A 236 -8.61 2.20 -1.37
C GLU A 236 -7.35 2.25 -2.24
N VAL A 237 -7.46 2.77 -3.47
CA VAL A 237 -6.28 3.07 -4.30
C VAL A 237 -5.40 4.11 -3.65
N GLY A 238 -5.97 5.12 -2.98
CA GLY A 238 -5.23 6.12 -2.20
C GLY A 238 -4.34 5.48 -1.13
N HIS A 239 -4.83 4.49 -0.39
CA HIS A 239 -4.01 3.71 0.55
C HIS A 239 -2.92 2.88 -0.15
N ALA A 240 -3.22 2.30 -1.32
CA ALA A 240 -2.22 1.60 -2.12
C ALA A 240 -1.10 2.57 -2.58
N VAL A 241 -1.46 3.77 -3.01
CA VAL A 241 -0.54 4.84 -3.43
C VAL A 241 0.29 5.34 -2.25
N ASP A 242 -0.31 5.59 -1.09
CA ASP A 242 0.42 6.01 0.11
C ASP A 242 1.49 4.97 0.52
N SER A 243 1.14 3.68 0.46
CA SER A 243 2.01 2.59 0.89
C SER A 243 3.02 2.09 -0.14
N VAL A 244 3.02 2.61 -1.38
CA VAL A 244 3.76 2.00 -2.51
C VAL A 244 5.27 1.89 -2.25
N VAL A 245 5.90 2.93 -1.74
CA VAL A 245 7.36 2.92 -1.53
C VAL A 245 7.73 1.96 -0.42
N ARG A 246 6.96 1.96 0.68
CA ARG A 246 7.14 1.00 1.78
C ARG A 246 7.04 -0.45 1.29
N ARG A 247 6.01 -0.77 0.48
CA ARG A 247 5.81 -2.11 -0.08
C ARG A 247 6.92 -2.49 -1.06
N THR A 248 7.34 -1.54 -1.90
CA THR A 248 8.43 -1.73 -2.87
C THR A 248 9.76 -2.03 -2.18
N GLU A 249 10.13 -1.23 -1.18
CA GLU A 249 11.37 -1.45 -0.40
C GLU A 249 11.32 -2.76 0.39
N SER A 250 10.18 -3.05 1.03
CA SER A 250 10.00 -4.30 1.79
C SER A 250 10.13 -5.53 0.88
N ARG A 251 9.51 -5.49 -0.30
CA ARG A 251 9.63 -6.56 -1.29
C ARG A 251 11.06 -6.65 -1.83
N ALA A 252 11.74 -5.54 -2.09
CA ALA A 252 13.13 -5.56 -2.55
C ALA A 252 14.05 -6.21 -1.51
N ASN A 253 13.84 -5.92 -0.22
CA ASN A 253 14.58 -6.58 0.87
C ASN A 253 14.29 -8.08 0.93
N ALA A 254 13.04 -8.48 0.74
CA ALA A 254 12.65 -9.88 0.72
C ALA A 254 13.22 -10.63 -0.50
N ASP A 255 13.17 -10.02 -1.69
CA ASP A 255 13.76 -10.58 -2.91
C ASP A 255 15.28 -10.72 -2.79
N PHE A 256 15.96 -9.71 -2.24
CA PHE A 256 17.39 -9.79 -1.92
C PHE A 256 17.68 -10.96 -0.97
N ALA A 257 16.91 -11.11 0.11
CA ALA A 257 17.09 -12.21 1.05
C ALA A 257 16.97 -13.57 0.35
N ILE A 258 15.95 -13.76 -0.49
CA ILE A 258 15.74 -14.99 -1.27
C ILE A 258 16.90 -15.24 -2.25
N GLN A 259 17.33 -14.22 -3.00
CA GLN A 259 18.42 -14.36 -3.97
C GLN A 259 19.75 -14.67 -3.29
N SER A 260 19.96 -14.13 -2.09
CA SER A 260 21.16 -14.39 -1.27
C SER A 260 21.33 -15.88 -0.92
N ILE A 261 20.24 -16.66 -0.98
CA ILE A 261 20.25 -18.10 -0.73
C ILE A 261 20.12 -18.95 -1.99
N ALA A 262 20.33 -18.35 -3.17
CA ALA A 262 20.06 -18.97 -4.47
C ALA A 262 18.62 -19.50 -4.59
N GLY A 263 17.68 -18.82 -3.93
CA GLY A 263 16.26 -19.10 -4.04
C GLY A 263 15.69 -18.75 -5.42
N PRO A 264 14.44 -19.13 -5.69
CA PRO A 264 13.79 -18.84 -6.97
C PRO A 264 13.62 -17.33 -7.19
N HIS A 265 13.70 -16.90 -8.44
CA HIS A 265 13.38 -15.52 -8.83
C HIS A 265 11.86 -15.33 -8.92
N TYR A 266 11.36 -14.22 -8.35
CA TYR A 266 9.94 -13.90 -8.35
C TYR A 266 9.63 -12.69 -9.23
N PRO A 267 8.61 -12.77 -10.12
CA PRO A 267 8.20 -11.65 -10.93
C PRO A 267 7.89 -10.39 -10.09
N PRO A 268 8.27 -9.19 -10.56
CA PRO A 268 8.02 -7.93 -9.84
C PRO A 268 6.56 -7.72 -9.45
N ASN A 269 5.60 -8.24 -10.23
CA ASN A 269 4.16 -8.07 -10.04
C ASN A 269 3.49 -9.19 -9.23
N ARG A 270 4.26 -9.99 -8.48
CA ARG A 270 3.71 -11.01 -7.59
C ARG A 270 4.19 -10.82 -6.18
N SER A 271 3.27 -11.10 -5.25
CA SER A 271 3.65 -11.24 -3.85
C SER A 271 4.59 -12.44 -3.68
N LEU A 272 5.61 -12.31 -2.83
CA LEU A 272 6.50 -13.42 -2.51
C LEU A 272 5.75 -14.42 -1.60
N PRO A 273 5.97 -15.74 -1.75
CA PRO A 273 5.28 -16.73 -0.93
C PRO A 273 5.66 -16.56 0.55
N ALA A 274 4.73 -16.97 1.43
CA ALA A 274 4.81 -16.76 2.86
C ALA A 274 6.12 -17.30 3.47
N ASN A 275 6.79 -16.40 4.21
CA ASN A 275 7.89 -16.51 5.18
C ASN A 275 9.00 -17.57 5.02
N ALA A 276 8.80 -18.83 4.62
CA ALA A 276 9.82 -19.87 4.80
C ALA A 276 11.17 -19.56 4.12
N PRO A 277 11.26 -19.22 2.81
CA PRO A 277 12.54 -18.89 2.18
C PRO A 277 13.17 -17.61 2.74
N ILE A 278 12.35 -16.68 3.19
CA ILE A 278 12.78 -15.40 3.79
C ILE A 278 13.32 -15.66 5.21
N THR A 279 12.64 -16.49 6.00
CA THR A 279 13.06 -16.95 7.32
C THR A 279 14.37 -17.71 7.22
N ASP A 280 14.48 -18.65 6.27
CA ASP A 280 15.71 -19.40 6.00
C ASP A 280 16.85 -18.46 5.59
N ALA A 281 16.56 -17.43 4.78
CA ALA A 281 17.53 -16.40 4.43
C ALA A 281 17.96 -15.53 5.62
N ILE A 282 17.06 -15.24 6.57
CA ILE A 282 17.40 -14.45 7.76
C ILE A 282 18.14 -15.30 8.79
N GLN A 283 18.04 -16.63 8.73
CA GLN A 283 18.84 -17.51 9.58
C GLN A 283 20.27 -17.62 9.05
N LEU A 284 21.22 -17.66 9.99
CA LEU A 284 22.59 -18.01 9.69
C LEU A 284 22.65 -19.52 9.45
N ARG A 285 23.05 -19.95 8.25
CA ARG A 285 23.02 -21.38 7.86
C ARG A 285 24.05 -22.22 8.59
N PHE A 286 25.16 -21.62 9.03
CA PHE A 286 26.15 -22.30 9.85
C PHE A 286 25.72 -22.22 11.31
N GLN A 287 25.04 -23.27 11.78
CA GLN A 287 24.71 -23.44 13.20
C GLN A 287 26.00 -23.35 14.04
N ASP A 288 26.15 -22.23 14.74
CA ASP A 288 27.02 -22.02 15.91
C ASP A 288 28.51 -22.35 15.74
N LEU A 289 29.12 -21.98 14.60
CA LEU A 289 30.57 -22.16 14.37
C LEU A 289 31.04 -23.62 14.39
N LYS A 290 30.12 -24.60 14.32
CA LYS A 290 30.45 -26.02 14.55
C LYS A 290 31.53 -26.53 13.60
N ASP A 291 31.45 -26.19 12.33
CA ASP A 291 32.43 -26.60 11.31
C ASP A 291 33.78 -25.88 11.48
N LEU A 292 33.73 -24.60 11.90
CA LEU A 292 34.90 -23.79 12.23
C LEU A 292 35.68 -24.41 13.42
N ASN A 293 34.95 -24.73 14.49
CA ASN A 293 35.45 -25.38 15.70
C ASN A 293 35.96 -26.79 15.39
N GLY A 294 35.28 -27.52 14.50
CA GLY A 294 35.68 -28.83 14.03
C GLY A 294 37.01 -28.80 13.27
N ALA A 295 37.20 -27.82 12.38
CA ALA A 295 38.44 -27.63 11.63
C ALA A 295 39.62 -27.26 12.55
N GLU A 296 39.44 -26.32 13.47
CA GLU A 296 40.49 -25.95 14.44
C GLU A 296 40.84 -27.12 15.36
N THR A 297 39.83 -27.84 15.86
CA THR A 297 40.03 -29.02 16.71
C THR A 297 40.77 -30.11 15.95
N LEU A 298 40.39 -30.36 14.69
CA LEU A 298 41.09 -31.32 13.84
C LEU A 298 42.55 -30.91 13.65
N ALA A 299 42.83 -29.64 13.35
CA ALA A 299 44.20 -29.15 13.16
C ALA A 299 45.05 -29.35 14.42
N ARG A 300 44.54 -28.88 15.58
CA ARG A 300 45.20 -28.98 16.89
C ARG A 300 45.46 -30.43 17.30
N ASP A 301 44.45 -31.29 17.20
CA ASP A 301 44.58 -32.71 17.55
C ASP A 301 45.62 -33.41 16.66
N THR A 302 45.60 -33.12 15.36
CA THR A 302 46.53 -33.73 14.40
C THR A 302 47.96 -33.32 14.68
N TYR A 303 48.20 -32.03 14.94
CA TYR A 303 49.51 -31.53 15.37
C TYR A 303 50.00 -32.23 16.62
N ASN A 304 49.16 -32.31 17.66
CA ASN A 304 49.52 -32.94 18.93
C ASN A 304 49.90 -34.42 18.77
N LEU A 305 49.20 -35.16 17.90
CA LEU A 305 49.54 -36.55 17.61
C LEU A 305 50.90 -36.67 16.89
N VAL A 306 51.15 -35.85 15.87
CA VAL A 306 52.42 -35.86 15.12
C VAL A 306 53.58 -35.43 16.02
N ALA A 307 53.41 -34.37 16.83
CA ALA A 307 54.40 -33.91 17.81
C ALA A 307 54.73 -34.98 18.85
N ALA A 308 53.74 -35.76 19.29
CA ALA A 308 53.92 -36.88 20.20
C ALA A 308 54.42 -38.17 19.53
N ARG A 309 54.75 -38.12 18.22
CA ARG A 309 55.15 -39.28 17.39
C ARG A 309 54.14 -40.43 17.42
N LYS A 310 52.84 -40.10 17.51
CA LYS A 310 51.72 -41.06 17.48
C LYS A 310 51.16 -41.20 16.06
N PRO A 311 50.46 -42.30 15.73
CA PRO A 311 49.77 -42.44 14.45
C PRO A 311 48.75 -41.32 14.24
N ALA A 312 48.85 -40.59 13.13
CA ALA A 312 48.01 -39.45 12.78
C ALA A 312 47.52 -39.45 11.32
N ASP A 313 47.89 -40.45 10.52
CA ASP A 313 47.68 -40.47 9.06
C ASP A 313 46.20 -40.27 8.64
N PRO A 314 45.20 -40.87 9.31
CA PRO A 314 43.80 -40.60 8.99
C PRO A 314 43.44 -39.12 9.18
N LYS A 315 43.87 -38.49 10.28
CA LYS A 315 43.57 -37.08 10.54
C LYS A 315 44.32 -36.13 9.61
N ILE A 316 45.55 -36.47 9.20
CA ILE A 316 46.29 -35.73 8.16
C ILE A 316 45.51 -35.77 6.84
N ALA A 317 44.99 -36.94 6.45
CA ALA A 317 44.14 -37.06 5.26
C ALA A 317 42.84 -36.27 5.41
N ASP A 318 42.26 -36.18 6.61
CA ASP A 318 41.09 -35.35 6.89
C ASP A 318 41.40 -33.85 6.70
N CYS A 319 42.55 -33.36 7.21
CA CYS A 319 43.02 -32.00 6.95
C CYS A 319 43.20 -31.73 5.45
N GLU A 320 43.77 -32.69 4.71
CA GLU A 320 43.99 -32.58 3.27
C GLU A 320 42.66 -32.50 2.50
N ARG A 321 41.65 -33.29 2.91
CA ARG A 321 40.30 -33.27 2.34
C ARG A 321 39.57 -31.94 2.55
N LEU A 322 39.90 -31.18 3.61
CA LEU A 322 39.34 -29.84 3.83
C LEU A 322 39.92 -28.79 2.86
N GLY A 323 41.07 -29.06 2.23
CA GLY A 323 41.66 -28.19 1.20
C GLY A 323 42.33 -26.93 1.74
N GLY A 324 42.67 -25.99 0.84
CA GLY A 324 43.24 -24.66 1.18
C GLY A 324 44.40 -24.71 2.18
N LYS A 325 44.35 -23.85 3.22
CA LYS A 325 45.37 -23.80 4.28
C LYS A 325 45.46 -25.09 5.10
N MET A 326 44.37 -25.85 5.27
CA MET A 326 44.39 -27.15 5.95
C MET A 326 45.17 -28.21 5.15
N ALA A 327 45.13 -28.18 3.82
CA ALA A 327 45.97 -29.05 2.98
C ALA A 327 47.46 -28.67 3.05
N VAL A 328 47.78 -27.37 3.07
CA VAL A 328 49.16 -26.89 3.28
C VAL A 328 49.67 -27.33 4.66
N PHE A 329 48.81 -27.22 5.69
CA PHE A 329 49.10 -27.69 7.03
C PHE A 329 49.28 -29.22 7.09
N ALA A 330 48.44 -29.99 6.40
CA ALA A 330 48.59 -31.44 6.27
C ALA A 330 49.95 -31.82 5.65
N GLN A 331 50.39 -31.10 4.62
CA GLN A 331 51.70 -31.28 4.01
C GLN A 331 52.83 -30.96 4.99
N ALA A 332 52.75 -29.84 5.72
CA ALA A 332 53.73 -29.47 6.74
C ALA A 332 53.82 -30.53 7.86
N LEU A 333 52.70 -31.16 8.25
CA LEU A 333 52.67 -32.27 9.21
C LEU A 333 53.36 -33.54 8.67
N ARG A 334 53.23 -33.83 7.37
CA ARG A 334 53.96 -34.95 6.74
C ARG A 334 55.46 -34.69 6.74
N ASP A 335 55.89 -33.46 6.45
CA ASP A 335 57.29 -33.07 6.49
C ASP A 335 57.85 -33.12 7.93
N MET A 336 57.07 -32.69 8.92
CA MET A 336 57.40 -32.83 10.34
C MET A 336 57.57 -34.31 10.75
N LYS A 337 56.69 -35.21 10.29
CA LYS A 337 56.80 -36.66 10.52
C LYS A 337 58.05 -37.28 9.88
N ALA A 338 58.57 -36.66 8.82
CA ALA A 338 59.82 -37.03 8.15
C ALA A 338 61.06 -36.35 8.75
N ASP A 339 60.97 -35.81 9.98
CA ASP A 339 62.03 -35.11 10.72
C ASP A 339 62.61 -33.87 9.98
N LYS A 340 61.83 -33.22 9.10
CA LYS A 340 62.26 -32.00 8.39
C LYS A 340 62.05 -30.69 9.18
N GLY A 341 61.77 -30.78 10.48
CA GLY A 341 61.50 -29.65 11.37
C GLY A 341 60.01 -29.43 11.65
N PHE A 342 59.72 -28.85 12.82
CA PHE A 342 58.35 -28.64 13.31
C PHE A 342 57.82 -27.22 13.10
N GLU A 343 58.70 -26.25 12.84
CA GLU A 343 58.35 -24.83 12.78
C GLU A 343 57.30 -24.48 11.72
N PRO A 344 57.32 -25.01 10.48
CA PRO A 344 56.30 -24.69 9.49
C PRO A 344 54.89 -25.15 9.90
N ALA A 345 54.78 -26.36 10.47
CA ALA A 345 53.50 -26.89 10.93
C ALA A 345 52.98 -26.11 12.15
N LYS A 346 53.87 -25.74 13.07
CA LYS A 346 53.52 -24.93 14.25
C LYS A 346 53.03 -23.54 13.85
N ALA A 347 53.75 -22.84 12.96
CA ALA A 347 53.37 -21.53 12.47
C ALA A 347 52.01 -21.54 11.78
N LEU A 348 51.75 -22.54 10.93
CA LEU A 348 50.44 -22.72 10.29
C LEU A 348 49.33 -23.02 11.30
N LEU A 349 49.59 -23.83 12.34
CA LEU A 349 48.61 -24.05 13.41
C LEU A 349 48.27 -22.75 14.15
N GLU A 350 49.28 -21.96 14.51
CA GLU A 350 49.09 -20.68 15.20
C GLU A 350 48.30 -19.69 14.34
N GLU A 351 48.57 -19.65 13.03
CA GLU A 351 47.82 -18.85 12.05
C GLU A 351 46.36 -19.33 11.96
N LEU A 352 46.14 -20.64 11.83
CA LEU A 352 44.79 -21.21 11.76
C LEU A 352 43.98 -20.90 13.03
N GLN A 353 44.62 -20.95 14.20
CA GLN A 353 44.00 -20.61 15.48
C GLN A 353 43.72 -19.11 15.62
N GLN A 354 44.58 -18.25 15.06
CA GLN A 354 44.35 -16.82 15.05
C GLN A 354 43.16 -16.45 14.16
N GLU A 355 43.09 -16.99 12.94
CA GLU A 355 41.95 -16.79 12.04
C GLU A 355 40.64 -17.30 12.65
N HIS A 356 40.68 -18.46 13.31
CA HIS A 356 39.53 -18.98 14.07
C HIS A 356 39.07 -18.00 15.16
N ARG A 357 39.99 -17.49 15.99
CA ARG A 357 39.68 -16.51 17.05
C ARG A 357 39.08 -15.23 16.47
N ASP A 358 39.65 -14.72 15.39
CA ASP A 358 39.20 -13.49 14.75
C ASP A 358 37.78 -13.67 14.20
N LEU A 359 37.52 -14.75 13.44
CA LEU A 359 36.19 -15.06 12.91
C LEU A 359 35.14 -15.28 14.00
N ASN A 360 35.52 -15.94 15.10
CA ASN A 360 34.64 -16.11 16.26
C ASN A 360 34.33 -14.77 16.95
N SER A 361 35.33 -13.91 17.11
CA SER A 361 35.13 -12.56 17.68
C SER A 361 34.17 -11.74 16.83
N TRP A 362 34.33 -11.77 15.50
CA TRP A 362 33.43 -11.10 14.57
C TRP A 362 32.00 -11.64 14.60
N TYR A 363 31.83 -12.96 14.71
CA TYR A 363 30.52 -13.57 14.89
C TYR A 363 29.81 -13.09 16.15
N VAL A 364 30.50 -13.15 17.30
CA VAL A 364 29.95 -12.70 18.58
C VAL A 364 29.56 -11.23 18.51
N TYR A 365 30.42 -10.41 17.90
CA TYR A 365 30.15 -8.99 17.71
C TYR A 365 28.95 -8.72 16.79
N ALA A 366 28.86 -9.39 15.65
CA ALA A 366 27.73 -9.24 14.74
C ALA A 366 26.41 -9.68 15.41
N LYS A 367 26.44 -10.78 16.18
CA LYS A 367 25.31 -11.26 16.98
C LYS A 367 24.88 -10.26 18.08
N ASP A 368 25.84 -9.62 18.74
CA ASP A 368 25.57 -8.57 19.73
C ASP A 368 24.89 -7.35 19.09
N ILE A 369 25.44 -6.85 17.98
CA ILE A 369 24.85 -5.76 17.20
C ILE A 369 23.39 -6.07 16.84
N LEU A 370 23.10 -7.29 16.38
CA LEU A 370 21.72 -7.67 16.06
C LEU A 370 20.81 -7.76 17.27
N THR A 371 21.32 -8.27 18.40
CA THR A 371 20.58 -8.34 19.65
C THR A 371 20.18 -6.92 20.09
N ARG A 372 21.12 -5.98 20.01
CA ARG A 372 20.90 -4.56 20.29
C ARG A 372 19.88 -3.93 19.35
N ILE A 373 19.98 -4.18 18.03
CA ILE A 373 19.00 -3.69 17.03
C ILE A 373 17.60 -4.23 17.31
N ASN A 374 17.49 -5.52 17.64
CA ASN A 374 16.20 -6.11 18.01
C ASN A 374 15.68 -5.55 19.34
N GLY A 375 16.56 -5.06 20.21
CA GLY A 375 16.24 -4.27 21.40
C GLY A 375 15.90 -2.79 21.12
N GLY A 376 15.88 -2.36 19.86
CA GLY A 376 15.51 -1.00 19.45
C GLY A 376 16.68 -0.03 19.30
N GLU A 377 17.94 -0.48 19.45
CA GLU A 377 19.08 0.38 19.15
C GLU A 377 19.20 0.70 17.66
N LYS A 378 19.74 1.88 17.36
CA LYS A 378 20.03 2.28 15.97
C LYS A 378 21.14 1.42 15.40
N PHE A 379 20.90 0.88 14.21
CA PHE A 379 21.96 0.27 13.39
C PHE A 379 23.00 1.31 13.00
N ASP A 380 24.26 0.97 13.24
CA ASP A 380 25.43 1.72 12.82
C ASP A 380 25.99 1.08 11.54
N ALA A 381 25.65 1.66 10.40
CA ALA A 381 26.07 1.18 9.08
C ALA A 381 27.59 1.30 8.88
N ASP A 382 28.26 2.26 9.53
CA ASP A 382 29.69 2.48 9.40
C ASP A 382 30.45 1.42 10.20
N GLN A 383 30.02 1.18 11.45
CA GLN A 383 30.52 0.10 12.29
C GLN A 383 30.39 -1.25 11.58
N PHE A 384 29.31 -1.44 10.83
CA PHE A 384 29.05 -2.64 10.06
C PHE A 384 29.91 -2.76 8.80
N THR A 385 30.03 -1.69 8.02
CA THR A 385 30.90 -1.65 6.82
C THR A 385 32.34 -1.96 7.21
N LYS A 386 32.80 -1.45 8.36
CA LYS A 386 34.11 -1.77 8.92
C LYS A 386 34.28 -3.26 9.21
N ILE A 387 33.25 -3.97 9.69
CA ILE A 387 33.31 -5.44 9.85
C ILE A 387 33.56 -6.10 8.50
N GLN A 388 32.83 -5.69 7.46
CA GLN A 388 32.98 -6.27 6.11
C GLN A 388 34.39 -6.04 5.56
N GLU A 389 34.92 -4.82 5.70
CA GLU A 389 36.29 -4.47 5.31
C GLU A 389 37.33 -5.24 6.13
N ASP A 390 37.13 -5.36 7.44
CA ASP A 390 38.03 -6.10 8.34
C ASP A 390 37.98 -7.62 8.10
N LEU A 391 36.91 -8.14 7.49
CA LEU A 391 36.78 -9.55 7.12
C LEU A 391 37.33 -9.83 5.70
N ALA A 392 37.30 -8.85 4.81
CA ALA A 392 37.73 -8.97 3.44
C ALA A 392 39.20 -9.42 3.33
N GLY A 393 39.44 -10.50 2.56
CA GLY A 393 40.78 -11.00 2.29
C GLY A 393 41.49 -11.68 3.49
N LYS A 394 40.83 -11.83 4.64
CA LYS A 394 41.42 -12.46 5.83
C LYS A 394 41.37 -13.98 5.85
N THR A 395 40.78 -14.63 4.85
CA THR A 395 40.70 -16.09 4.80
C THR A 395 40.97 -16.60 3.39
N ASN A 396 41.68 -17.72 3.28
CA ASN A 396 41.96 -18.41 2.02
C ASN A 396 41.60 -19.91 2.07
N HIS A 397 40.80 -20.29 3.07
CA HIS A 397 40.40 -21.67 3.33
C HIS A 397 38.90 -21.84 3.12
N GLN A 398 38.49 -22.91 2.44
CA GLN A 398 37.12 -23.05 1.93
C GLN A 398 36.04 -22.99 3.02
N PRO A 399 36.15 -23.71 4.16
CA PRO A 399 35.23 -23.54 5.30
C PRO A 399 35.15 -22.11 5.84
N TRP A 400 36.25 -21.37 5.87
CA TRP A 400 36.29 -19.99 6.36
C TRP A 400 35.76 -18.98 5.37
N LEU A 401 36.04 -19.16 4.08
CA LEU A 401 35.45 -18.39 2.99
C LEU A 401 33.94 -18.59 2.97
N THR A 402 33.48 -19.84 3.08
CA THR A 402 32.04 -20.15 3.12
C THR A 402 31.36 -19.50 4.34
N TYR A 403 32.00 -19.57 5.51
CA TYR A 403 31.51 -18.92 6.72
C TYR A 403 31.50 -17.39 6.62
N HIS A 404 32.57 -16.82 6.06
CA HIS A 404 32.74 -15.39 5.80
C HIS A 404 31.64 -14.86 4.87
N ASP A 405 31.41 -15.55 3.75
CA ASP A 405 30.41 -15.16 2.76
C ASP A 405 29.00 -15.23 3.34
N GLU A 406 28.72 -16.26 4.14
CA GLU A 406 27.46 -16.40 4.86
C GLU A 406 27.27 -15.33 5.94
N LEU A 407 28.33 -14.97 6.67
CA LEU A 407 28.28 -13.89 7.64
C LEU A 407 27.98 -12.57 6.92
N ASN A 408 28.69 -12.23 5.83
CA ASN A 408 28.44 -11.02 5.04
C ASN A 408 27.00 -10.98 4.49
N ARG A 409 26.54 -12.09 3.91
CA ARG A 409 25.18 -12.25 3.38
C ARG A 409 24.13 -11.98 4.45
N TRP A 410 24.21 -12.71 5.55
CA TRP A 410 23.28 -12.60 6.68
C TRP A 410 23.24 -11.18 7.23
N ALA A 411 24.41 -10.60 7.38
CA ALA A 411 24.61 -9.30 7.96
C ALA A 411 24.05 -8.19 7.04
N GLU A 412 24.21 -8.28 5.71
CA GLU A 412 23.59 -7.37 4.73
C GLU A 412 22.06 -7.44 4.75
N VAL A 413 21.48 -8.65 4.83
CA VAL A 413 20.03 -8.83 4.99
C VAL A 413 19.54 -8.07 6.23
N HIS A 414 20.25 -8.19 7.35
CA HIS A 414 19.88 -7.50 8.59
C HIS A 414 20.06 -5.97 8.53
N ALA A 415 21.10 -5.47 7.86
CA ALA A 415 21.33 -4.05 7.65
C ALA A 415 20.15 -3.40 6.90
N ARG A 416 19.72 -4.03 5.79
CA ARG A 416 18.57 -3.59 4.98
C ARG A 416 17.27 -3.59 5.79
N LYS A 417 17.03 -4.65 6.56
CA LYS A 417 15.88 -4.77 7.46
C LYS A 417 15.86 -3.65 8.51
N SER A 418 17.01 -3.37 9.12
CA SER A 418 17.12 -2.31 10.14
C SER A 418 16.93 -0.91 9.55
N ALA A 419 17.50 -0.63 8.37
CA ALA A 419 17.27 0.62 7.64
C ALA A 419 15.78 0.84 7.35
N TRP A 420 15.08 -0.20 6.89
CA TRP A 420 13.65 -0.16 6.69
C TRP A 420 12.87 0.12 7.99
N ARG A 421 13.19 -0.59 9.09
CA ARG A 421 12.57 -0.34 10.41
C ARG A 421 12.78 1.10 10.86
N LYS A 422 13.99 1.63 10.73
CA LYS A 422 14.30 3.01 11.11
C LYS A 422 13.47 4.03 10.31
N LYS A 423 13.19 3.74 9.03
CA LYS A 423 12.40 4.61 8.15
C LYS A 423 10.91 4.56 8.48
N TYR A 424 10.36 3.37 8.76
CA TYR A 424 8.91 3.17 8.82
C TYR A 424 8.34 2.80 10.19
N SER A 425 9.13 2.34 11.15
CA SER A 425 8.63 1.99 12.49
C SER A 425 8.80 3.15 13.46
N ARG A 426 7.70 3.60 14.09
CA ARG A 426 7.71 4.39 15.33
C ARG A 426 7.14 3.56 16.48
N ALA A 427 7.29 4.05 17.70
CA ALA A 427 6.66 3.47 18.89
C ALA A 427 5.11 3.35 18.77
N GLU A 428 4.49 4.14 17.88
CA GLU A 428 3.04 4.24 17.68
C GLU A 428 2.53 3.51 16.41
N GLY A 429 3.39 2.91 15.58
CA GLY A 429 2.98 2.19 14.38
C GLY A 429 3.83 2.46 13.13
N TYR A 430 3.37 1.95 11.98
CA TYR A 430 4.05 2.06 10.68
C TYR A 430 3.55 3.26 9.87
N VAL A 431 4.30 4.37 9.84
CA VAL A 431 3.93 5.61 9.13
C VAL A 431 4.73 5.72 7.84
N THR A 432 4.10 6.06 6.72
CA THR A 432 4.81 6.30 5.45
C THR A 432 5.41 7.71 5.41
N GLY A 433 6.40 7.94 4.55
CA GLY A 433 6.96 9.28 4.38
C GLY A 433 5.96 10.27 3.75
N ARG A 434 5.10 9.76 2.85
CA ARG A 434 3.96 10.51 2.27
C ARG A 434 2.95 10.92 3.34
N GLU A 435 2.56 10.00 4.23
CA GLU A 435 1.68 10.27 5.35
C GLU A 435 2.28 11.35 6.28
N GLN A 436 3.56 11.24 6.63
CA GLN A 436 4.24 12.26 7.44
C GLN A 436 4.26 13.61 6.71
N GLY A 437 4.52 13.61 5.40
CA GLY A 437 4.46 14.80 4.56
C GLY A 437 3.08 15.45 4.55
N LEU A 438 2.00 14.66 4.49
CA LEU A 438 0.64 15.16 4.58
C LEU A 438 0.34 15.72 5.97
N VAL A 439 0.68 14.99 7.05
CA VAL A 439 0.45 15.46 8.43
C VAL A 439 1.18 16.79 8.68
N GLY A 440 2.45 16.89 8.25
CA GLY A 440 3.21 18.13 8.30
C GLY A 440 2.53 19.25 7.52
N PHE A 441 2.19 18.99 6.25
CA PHE A 441 1.49 19.95 5.39
C PHE A 441 0.17 20.44 6.01
N VAL A 442 -0.64 19.54 6.55
CA VAL A 442 -1.93 19.84 7.18
C VAL A 442 -1.74 20.76 8.38
N ASN A 443 -0.76 20.46 9.24
CA ASN A 443 -0.45 21.28 10.41
C ASN A 443 0.08 22.66 10.00
N ASP A 444 1.02 22.71 9.05
CA ASP A 444 1.66 23.95 8.59
C ASP A 444 0.68 24.90 7.87
N ASN A 445 -0.33 24.34 7.21
CA ASN A 445 -1.32 25.10 6.43
C ASN A 445 -2.69 25.19 7.13
N ASN A 446 -2.82 24.70 8.36
CA ASN A 446 -4.06 24.66 9.13
C ASN A 446 -5.24 24.07 8.33
N VAL A 447 -4.98 22.97 7.62
CA VAL A 447 -5.99 22.29 6.80
C VAL A 447 -6.99 21.58 7.72
N GLY A 448 -8.29 21.79 7.48
CA GLY A 448 -9.33 21.05 8.21
C GLY A 448 -9.27 19.56 7.90
N VAL A 449 -9.12 18.72 8.92
CA VAL A 449 -9.00 17.24 8.78
C VAL A 449 -10.33 16.49 8.69
N ALA A 450 -11.45 17.22 8.85
CA ALA A 450 -12.79 16.67 8.82
C ALA A 450 -13.39 16.67 7.40
N LEU A 451 -12.72 15.98 6.44
CA LEU A 451 -13.35 15.65 5.16
C LEU A 451 -14.60 14.79 5.41
N THR A 452 -14.46 13.82 6.30
CA THR A 452 -15.56 13.05 6.89
C THR A 452 -15.42 13.02 8.41
N ALA A 453 -16.48 12.61 9.11
CA ALA A 453 -16.37 12.36 10.54
C ALA A 453 -15.29 11.30 10.86
N TYR A 454 -15.07 10.37 9.92
CA TYR A 454 -14.09 9.31 10.04
C TYR A 454 -12.65 9.80 9.91
N THR A 455 -12.34 10.61 8.89
CA THR A 455 -11.00 11.18 8.72
C THR A 455 -10.60 12.03 9.92
N LYS A 456 -11.56 12.78 10.50
CA LYS A 456 -11.34 13.54 11.73
C LYS A 456 -10.96 12.63 12.90
N LYS A 457 -11.74 11.57 13.13
CA LYS A 457 -11.53 10.65 14.25
C LYS A 457 -10.16 9.98 14.16
N TYR A 458 -9.79 9.47 12.99
CA TYR A 458 -8.47 8.86 12.77
C TYR A 458 -7.32 9.85 12.99
N PHE A 459 -7.45 11.06 12.46
CA PHE A 459 -6.40 12.06 12.60
C PHE A 459 -6.22 12.50 14.07
N GLU A 460 -7.33 12.71 14.79
CA GLU A 460 -7.30 13.20 16.17
C GLU A 460 -6.94 12.12 17.19
N GLU A 461 -7.48 10.91 17.04
CA GLU A 461 -7.29 9.80 18.01
C GLU A 461 -6.04 8.97 17.71
N ASP A 462 -5.81 8.63 16.44
CA ASP A 462 -4.73 7.72 16.04
C ASP A 462 -3.46 8.46 15.59
N LYS A 463 -3.52 9.80 15.52
CA LYS A 463 -2.44 10.67 15.02
C LYS A 463 -1.94 10.26 13.62
N SER A 464 -2.83 9.64 12.83
CA SER A 464 -2.53 9.13 11.49
C SER A 464 -3.20 9.98 10.41
N GLY A 465 -2.43 10.27 9.36
CA GLY A 465 -2.91 10.99 8.17
C GLY A 465 -3.46 10.06 7.08
N SER A 466 -3.39 8.74 7.26
CA SER A 466 -3.67 7.75 6.21
C SER A 466 -5.10 7.87 5.63
N GLU A 467 -6.11 7.95 6.49
CA GLU A 467 -7.52 8.10 6.04
C GLU A 467 -7.77 9.45 5.35
N LEU A 468 -7.16 10.52 5.87
CA LEU A 468 -7.24 11.85 5.25
C LEU A 468 -6.57 11.86 3.87
N TYR A 469 -5.45 11.15 3.72
CA TYR A 469 -4.76 10.96 2.45
C TYR A 469 -5.64 10.24 1.44
N ALA A 470 -6.16 9.06 1.81
CA ALA A 470 -6.98 8.23 0.94
C ALA A 470 -8.28 8.94 0.50
N GLU A 471 -8.97 9.57 1.45
CA GLU A 471 -10.20 10.31 1.18
C GLU A 471 -9.94 11.53 0.30
N GLY A 472 -8.89 12.31 0.60
CA GLY A 472 -8.47 13.46 -0.20
C GLY A 472 -8.06 13.06 -1.61
N TYR A 473 -7.33 11.95 -1.76
CA TYR A 473 -6.91 11.39 -3.05
C TYR A 473 -8.11 11.00 -3.90
N GLY A 474 -9.06 10.24 -3.33
CA GLY A 474 -10.28 9.84 -4.01
C GLY A 474 -11.10 11.06 -4.47
N LEU A 475 -11.35 12.01 -3.57
CA LEU A 475 -12.11 13.24 -3.88
C LEU A 475 -11.41 14.11 -4.92
N TRP A 476 -10.09 14.26 -4.87
CA TRP A 476 -9.34 15.01 -5.88
C TRP A 476 -9.60 14.47 -7.29
N LEU A 477 -9.64 13.14 -7.44
CA LEU A 477 -9.86 12.51 -8.72
C LEU A 477 -11.33 12.58 -9.16
N VAL A 478 -12.30 12.35 -8.26
CA VAL A 478 -13.73 12.28 -8.61
C VAL A 478 -14.50 13.58 -8.59
N HIS A 479 -14.11 14.52 -7.72
CA HIS A 479 -14.83 15.76 -7.49
C HIS A 479 -13.87 16.82 -6.90
N PRO A 480 -12.90 17.30 -7.71
CA PRO A 480 -11.89 18.23 -7.24
C PRO A 480 -12.50 19.56 -6.73
N GLU A 481 -13.67 19.96 -7.21
CA GLU A 481 -14.38 21.15 -6.73
C GLU A 481 -14.82 20.97 -5.28
N ALA A 482 -15.32 19.79 -4.92
CA ALA A 482 -15.68 19.46 -3.54
C ALA A 482 -14.49 19.57 -2.58
N LEU A 483 -13.37 18.99 -2.98
CA LEU A 483 -12.13 19.06 -2.22
C LEU A 483 -11.64 20.50 -2.10
N GLY A 484 -11.75 21.28 -3.19
CA GLY A 484 -11.39 22.69 -3.21
C GLY A 484 -12.25 23.57 -2.30
N SER A 485 -13.57 23.35 -2.25
CA SER A 485 -14.46 24.05 -1.34
C SER A 485 -14.13 23.75 0.13
N HIS A 486 -13.77 22.50 0.44
CA HIS A 486 -13.33 22.13 1.79
C HIS A 486 -11.97 22.72 2.15
N SER A 487 -10.99 22.57 1.25
CA SER A 487 -9.64 23.10 1.42
C SER A 487 -8.95 23.33 0.06
N PRO A 488 -8.82 24.59 -0.38
CA PRO A 488 -8.05 24.93 -1.58
C PRO A 488 -6.59 24.49 -1.48
N ALA A 489 -6.01 24.53 -0.26
CA ALA A 489 -4.65 24.08 0.00
C ALA A 489 -4.50 22.56 -0.20
N LEU A 490 -5.44 21.75 0.29
CA LEU A 490 -5.41 20.30 0.09
C LEU A 490 -5.59 19.93 -1.38
N LEU A 491 -6.48 20.62 -2.11
CA LEU A 491 -6.60 20.44 -3.55
C LEU A 491 -5.28 20.76 -4.28
N ALA A 492 -4.62 21.87 -3.91
CA ALA A 492 -3.33 22.25 -4.48
C ALA A 492 -2.22 21.23 -4.15
N TYR A 493 -2.24 20.63 -2.96
CA TYR A 493 -1.31 19.58 -2.54
C TYR A 493 -1.35 18.38 -3.50
N PHE A 494 -2.55 17.90 -3.86
CA PHE A 494 -2.69 16.81 -4.84
C PHE A 494 -2.36 17.28 -6.27
N ARG A 495 -2.93 18.41 -6.72
CA ARG A 495 -2.72 18.93 -8.09
C ARG A 495 -1.26 19.19 -8.44
N ASN A 496 -0.47 19.68 -7.48
CA ASN A 496 0.94 20.02 -7.70
C ASN A 496 1.89 18.83 -7.48
N GLY A 497 1.36 17.63 -7.24
CA GLY A 497 2.17 16.43 -6.99
C GLY A 497 2.90 16.45 -5.64
N ALA A 498 2.52 17.33 -4.70
CA ALA A 498 3.16 17.37 -3.38
C ALA A 498 2.89 16.09 -2.58
N TYR A 499 1.77 15.41 -2.85
CA TYR A 499 1.41 14.09 -2.30
C TYR A 499 2.37 12.94 -2.67
N LEU A 500 3.25 13.17 -3.66
CA LEU A 500 4.29 12.24 -4.06
C LEU A 500 5.60 12.44 -3.28
N LYS A 501 5.70 13.52 -2.49
CA LYS A 501 6.91 13.85 -1.72
C LYS A 501 6.89 13.15 -0.37
N GLY A 502 8.07 12.79 0.13
CA GLY A 502 8.26 12.14 1.43
C GLY A 502 8.87 10.74 1.33
N ASP A 503 9.03 10.21 0.12
CA ASP A 503 9.65 8.91 -0.12
C ASP A 503 11.18 8.93 -0.09
#